data_AF-A0A6N2BPR3-F1
#
_entry.id   AF-A0A6N2BPR3-F1
#
_cell.length_a   1.000
_cell.length_b   1.000
_cell.length_c   1.000
_cell.angle_alpha   90.00
_cell.angle_beta   90.00
_cell.angle_gamma   90.00
#
_symmetry.space_group_name_H-M   'P 1'
#
loop_
_entity.id
_entity.type
_entity.pdbx_description
1 polymer ?
#
loop_
_entity_poly.entity_id
_entity_poly.type
_entity_poly.pdbx_seq_one_letter_code
_entity_poly.pdbx_strand_id
1 'polypeptide(L)'
;MKLQAMNAVRAYFVRNWTIEDLMNNGEMTQHAYASLKTVYLTLSFAMWSFTSGSFSHWIWEAGGWFTVLCSVASLLCLYLISPLRVRTRVLLLMIAAFSIGASIGIFTKYFFEIDQVLVVCLLAPPTLGIGFIWSESLLARDRSEIYLACMFYSWAVMFSTFVATKSEYIDSQTAHWMLKVSIVFALFMGYVVVYSQEILYDARFGEINFVNRTLTVFFRLPGIVVHAARLCLTA
;
A
#
# COMPACT_ATOMS: atom_id res chain seq x y z
N MET A 1 23.39 18.84 -1.62
CA MET A 1 22.63 17.63 -1.20
C MET A 1 22.08 17.70 0.23
N LYS A 2 22.90 17.81 1.30
CA LYS A 2 22.39 17.82 2.70
C LYS A 2 21.34 18.91 2.99
N LEU A 3 21.57 20.14 2.51
CA LEU A 3 20.66 21.26 2.71
C LEU A 3 19.34 21.10 1.94
N GLN A 4 19.38 20.55 0.72
CA GLN A 4 18.18 20.25 -0.06
C GLN A 4 17.36 19.11 0.56
N ALA A 5 18.03 18.08 1.08
CA ALA A 5 17.36 17.00 1.81
C ALA A 5 16.71 17.51 3.10
N MET A 6 17.41 18.34 3.88
CA MET A 6 16.83 18.98 5.08
C MET A 6 15.67 19.91 4.75
N ASN A 7 15.75 20.68 3.66
CA ASN A 7 14.66 21.55 3.23
C ASN A 7 13.46 20.77 2.70
N ALA A 8 13.68 19.64 2.01
CA ALA A 8 12.61 18.75 1.57
C ALA A 8 11.92 18.07 2.77
N VAL A 9 12.69 17.63 3.77
CA VAL A 9 12.15 17.07 5.02
C VAL A 9 11.39 18.13 5.80
N ARG A 10 11.93 19.35 5.93
CA ARG A 10 11.24 20.46 6.58
C ARG A 10 9.96 20.84 5.82
N ALA A 11 9.98 20.89 4.49
CA ALA A 11 8.78 21.14 3.67
C ALA A 11 7.73 20.02 3.77
N TYR A 12 8.17 18.77 4.00
CA TYR A 12 7.25 17.66 4.23
C TYR A 12 6.50 17.81 5.58
N PHE A 13 7.18 18.27 6.63
CA PHE A 13 6.57 18.53 7.95
C PHE A 13 5.91 19.91 8.09
N VAL A 14 6.31 20.89 7.29
CA VAL A 14 5.74 22.24 7.21
C VAL A 14 4.84 22.32 5.98
N ARG A 15 3.77 21.52 5.99
CA ARG A 15 2.76 21.54 4.94
C ARG A 15 1.55 22.34 5.40
N ASN A 16 1.02 23.17 4.51
CA ASN A 16 -0.20 23.97 4.76
C ASN A 16 -1.49 23.16 4.64
N TRP A 17 -1.44 21.86 4.95
CA TRP A 17 -2.60 20.97 4.98
C TRP A 17 -3.25 21.05 6.37
N THR A 18 -4.56 21.30 6.44
CA THR A 18 -5.29 21.36 7.71
C THR A 18 -6.19 20.14 7.94
N ILE A 19 -6.71 19.94 9.17
CA ILE A 19 -7.70 18.89 9.44
C ILE A 19 -8.94 19.04 8.54
N GLU A 20 -9.29 20.26 8.15
CA GLU A 20 -10.40 20.53 7.24
C GLU A 20 -10.17 19.95 5.84
N ASP A 21 -8.94 20.04 5.32
CA ASP A 21 -8.57 19.37 4.06
C ASP A 21 -8.65 17.83 4.17
N LEU A 22 -8.38 17.27 5.36
CA LEU A 22 -8.50 15.83 5.66
C LEU A 22 -9.95 15.37 5.73
N MET A 23 -10.80 16.18 6.35
CA MET A 23 -12.22 15.91 6.49
C MET A 23 -13.03 16.29 5.25
N ASN A 24 -12.41 16.82 4.20
CA ASN A 24 -13.11 17.20 2.99
C ASN A 24 -13.59 15.95 2.22
N ASN A 25 -14.90 15.74 2.27
CA ASN A 25 -15.62 14.66 1.60
C ASN A 25 -16.37 15.12 0.34
N GLY A 26 -16.19 16.36 -0.08
CA GLY A 26 -16.90 16.94 -1.23
C GLY A 26 -16.35 16.50 -2.59
N GLU A 27 -16.96 17.05 -3.63
CA GLU A 27 -16.64 16.76 -5.03
C GLU A 27 -15.14 16.97 -5.35
N MET A 28 -14.65 16.15 -6.29
CA MET A 28 -13.26 16.16 -6.73
C MET A 28 -13.14 16.93 -8.03
N THR A 29 -12.09 17.75 -8.15
CA THR A 29 -11.73 18.28 -9.48
C THR A 29 -11.39 17.11 -10.40
N GLN A 30 -11.90 17.13 -11.64
CA GLN A 30 -11.69 16.09 -12.65
C GLN A 30 -10.22 15.66 -12.79
N HIS A 31 -9.30 16.62 -12.77
CA HIS A 31 -7.85 16.40 -12.88
C HIS A 31 -7.27 15.60 -11.70
N ALA A 32 -7.62 15.99 -10.47
CA ALA A 32 -7.18 15.30 -9.25
C ALA A 32 -7.71 13.87 -9.18
N TYR A 33 -8.96 13.67 -9.60
CA TYR A 33 -9.59 12.36 -9.66
C TYR A 33 -8.93 11.42 -10.68
N ALA A 34 -8.61 11.91 -11.88
CA ALA A 34 -7.86 11.15 -12.88
C ALA A 34 -6.46 10.74 -12.38
N SER A 35 -5.79 11.64 -11.65
CA SER A 35 -4.50 11.36 -11.04
C SER A 35 -4.62 10.28 -9.95
N LEU A 36 -5.60 10.39 -9.06
CA LEU A 36 -5.83 9.42 -7.99
C LEU A 36 -6.19 8.03 -8.54
N LYS A 37 -7.06 7.96 -9.54
CA LYS A 37 -7.40 6.71 -10.26
C LYS A 37 -6.17 6.01 -10.80
N THR A 38 -5.26 6.79 -11.40
CA THR A 38 -4.03 6.25 -11.97
C THR A 38 -3.08 5.74 -10.88
N VAL A 39 -3.01 6.43 -9.73
CA VAL A 39 -2.26 5.95 -8.56
C VAL A 39 -2.83 4.63 -8.05
N TYR A 40 -4.15 4.53 -7.87
CA TYR A 40 -4.80 3.30 -7.42
C TYR A 40 -4.62 2.15 -8.40
N LEU A 41 -4.80 2.38 -9.69
CA LEU A 41 -4.55 1.37 -10.72
C LEU A 41 -3.11 0.84 -10.66
N THR A 42 -2.14 1.76 -10.59
CA THR A 42 -0.72 1.40 -10.53
C THR A 42 -0.40 0.67 -9.23
N LEU A 43 -0.99 1.07 -8.10
CA LEU A 43 -0.82 0.41 -6.82
C LEU A 43 -1.45 -1.00 -6.84
N SER A 44 -2.63 -1.17 -7.42
CA SER A 44 -3.26 -2.48 -7.61
C SER A 44 -2.33 -3.42 -8.37
N PHE A 45 -1.81 -3.00 -9.52
CA PHE A 45 -0.86 -3.82 -10.29
C PHE A 45 0.45 -4.09 -9.53
N ALA A 46 0.95 -3.14 -8.74
CA ALA A 46 2.13 -3.34 -7.91
C ALA A 46 1.87 -4.38 -6.82
N MET A 47 0.72 -4.34 -6.15
CA MET A 47 0.32 -5.32 -5.13
C MET A 47 0.14 -6.72 -5.74
N TRP A 48 -0.51 -6.82 -6.91
CA TRP A 48 -0.58 -8.08 -7.64
C TRP A 48 0.80 -8.61 -8.01
N SER A 49 1.68 -7.76 -8.54
CA SER A 49 3.06 -8.14 -8.88
C SER A 49 3.84 -8.62 -7.66
N PHE A 50 3.71 -7.93 -6.52
CA PHE A 50 4.31 -8.33 -5.25
C PHE A 50 3.82 -9.70 -4.79
N THR A 51 2.50 -9.91 -4.79
CA THR A 51 1.89 -11.18 -4.38
C THR A 51 2.29 -12.32 -5.32
N SER A 52 2.28 -12.09 -6.63
CA SER A 52 2.79 -13.05 -7.62
C SER A 52 4.28 -13.35 -7.39
N GLY A 53 5.09 -12.36 -7.05
CA GLY A 53 6.50 -12.57 -6.69
C GLY A 53 6.65 -13.47 -5.47
N SER A 54 5.88 -13.21 -4.42
CA SER A 54 5.89 -14.01 -3.19
C SER A 54 5.51 -15.48 -3.46
N PHE A 55 4.51 -15.74 -4.29
CA PHE A 55 4.16 -17.11 -4.71
C PHE A 55 5.15 -17.71 -5.70
N SER A 56 5.83 -16.89 -6.51
CA SER A 56 6.85 -17.39 -7.45
C SER A 56 8.05 -18.00 -6.73
N HIS A 57 8.40 -17.50 -5.53
CA HIS A 57 9.41 -18.18 -4.70
C HIS A 57 8.92 -19.55 -4.20
N TRP A 58 7.63 -19.70 -3.91
CA TRP A 58 7.08 -21.00 -3.50
C TRP A 58 7.17 -22.05 -4.61
N ILE A 59 6.93 -21.68 -5.87
CA ILE A 59 6.92 -22.63 -7.01
C ILE A 59 8.31 -22.84 -7.63
N TRP A 60 9.10 -21.78 -7.78
CA TRP A 60 10.36 -21.80 -8.54
C TRP A 60 11.60 -21.45 -7.73
N GLU A 61 11.47 -21.26 -6.41
CA GLU A 61 12.56 -20.78 -5.55
C GLU A 61 13.21 -19.48 -6.07
N ALA A 62 12.42 -18.67 -6.78
CA ALA A 62 12.91 -17.46 -7.46
C ALA A 62 13.49 -16.41 -6.51
N GLY A 63 12.97 -16.36 -5.27
CA GLY A 63 13.47 -15.48 -4.21
C GLY A 63 14.87 -15.81 -3.72
N GLY A 64 15.68 -14.78 -3.50
CA GLY A 64 17.04 -14.90 -2.99
C GLY A 64 17.85 -13.62 -3.22
N TRP A 65 19.17 -13.74 -3.24
CA TRP A 65 20.07 -12.60 -3.42
C TRP A 65 19.85 -11.90 -4.76
N PHE A 66 19.54 -12.66 -5.82
CA PHE A 66 19.26 -12.10 -7.14
C PHE A 66 18.03 -11.19 -7.13
N THR A 67 16.92 -11.59 -6.50
CA THR A 67 15.71 -10.76 -6.42
C THR A 67 15.91 -9.53 -5.53
N VAL A 68 16.72 -9.65 -4.48
CA VAL A 68 17.12 -8.48 -3.67
C VAL A 68 17.91 -7.49 -4.53
N LEU A 69 18.95 -7.94 -5.24
CA LEU A 69 19.74 -7.08 -6.13
C LEU A 69 18.89 -6.48 -7.25
N CYS A 70 17.98 -7.27 -7.85
CA CYS A 70 17.06 -6.81 -8.89
C CYS A 70 16.11 -5.72 -8.36
N SER A 71 15.60 -5.88 -7.14
CA SER A 71 14.74 -4.85 -6.52
C SER A 71 15.50 -3.54 -6.28
N VAL A 72 16.72 -3.62 -5.73
CA VAL A 72 17.58 -2.45 -5.47
C VAL A 72 17.95 -1.75 -6.79
N ALA A 73 18.37 -2.52 -7.80
CA ALA A 73 18.68 -1.98 -9.12
C ALA A 73 17.46 -1.32 -9.76
N SER A 74 16.28 -1.94 -9.66
CA SER A 74 15.04 -1.39 -10.22
C SER A 74 14.63 -0.08 -9.54
N LEU A 75 14.74 0.00 -8.21
CA LEU A 75 14.47 1.22 -7.45
C LEU A 75 15.48 2.33 -7.77
N LEU A 76 16.76 1.99 -7.88
CA LEU A 76 17.80 2.94 -8.27
C LEU A 76 17.56 3.47 -9.69
N CYS A 77 17.25 2.59 -10.64
CA CYS A 77 16.87 2.97 -12.00
C CYS A 77 15.61 3.85 -12.01
N LEU A 78 14.60 3.55 -11.19
CA LEU A 78 13.38 4.35 -11.08
C LEU A 78 13.67 5.75 -10.55
N TYR A 79 14.62 5.88 -9.61
CA TYR A 79 15.08 7.17 -9.08
C TYR A 79 15.84 7.99 -10.13
N LEU A 80 16.68 7.35 -10.95
CA LEU A 80 17.51 8.01 -11.96
C LEU A 80 16.75 8.38 -13.23
N ILE A 81 15.68 7.66 -13.56
CA ILE A 81 14.93 7.87 -14.81
C ILE A 81 14.00 9.09 -14.72
N SER A 82 14.08 9.93 -15.75
CA SER A 82 13.22 11.11 -15.91
C SER A 82 11.72 10.77 -15.75
N PRO A 83 10.93 11.64 -15.07
CA PRO A 83 9.48 11.48 -14.92
C PRO A 83 8.73 11.39 -16.25
N LEU A 84 9.30 11.89 -17.35
CA LEU A 84 8.70 11.85 -18.68
C LEU A 84 8.60 10.43 -19.25
N ARG A 85 9.46 9.48 -18.80
CA ARG A 85 9.46 8.09 -19.27
C ARG A 85 8.51 7.22 -18.44
N VAL A 86 7.22 7.58 -18.46
CA VAL A 86 6.17 6.97 -17.63
C VAL A 86 6.12 5.45 -17.75
N ARG A 87 6.07 4.91 -18.97
CA ARG A 87 5.98 3.46 -19.22
C ARG A 87 7.15 2.69 -18.60
N THR A 88 8.38 3.18 -18.78
CA THR A 88 9.58 2.55 -18.21
C THR A 88 9.55 2.57 -16.68
N ARG A 89 9.13 3.69 -16.08
CA ARG A 89 9.04 3.81 -14.63
C ARG A 89 7.98 2.88 -14.03
N VAL A 90 6.82 2.73 -14.69
CA VAL A 90 5.80 1.76 -14.27
C VAL A 90 6.33 0.32 -14.34
N LEU A 91 7.01 -0.05 -15.43
CA LEU A 91 7.60 -1.39 -15.56
C LEU A 91 8.65 -1.65 -14.48
N LEU A 92 9.54 -0.68 -14.19
CA LEU A 92 10.52 -0.80 -13.12
C LEU A 92 9.86 -0.92 -11.74
N LEU A 93 8.75 -0.22 -11.50
CA LEU A 93 7.97 -0.38 -10.28
C LEU A 93 7.40 -1.79 -10.16
N MET A 94 6.85 -2.35 -11.25
CA MET A 94 6.33 -3.73 -11.24
C MET A 94 7.44 -4.76 -10.99
N ILE A 95 8.60 -4.60 -11.66
CA ILE A 95 9.78 -5.45 -11.46
C ILE A 95 10.28 -5.35 -10.01
N ALA A 96 10.35 -4.13 -9.47
CA ALA A 96 10.74 -3.91 -8.07
C ALA A 96 9.75 -4.59 -7.12
N ALA A 97 8.45 -4.36 -7.29
CA ALA A 97 7.41 -4.96 -6.45
C ALA A 97 7.45 -6.49 -6.50
N PHE A 98 7.54 -7.08 -7.70
CA PHE A 98 7.69 -8.52 -7.89
C PHE A 98 8.96 -9.06 -7.21
N SER A 99 10.10 -8.41 -7.41
CA SER A 99 11.38 -8.85 -6.85
C SER A 99 11.41 -8.75 -5.32
N ILE A 100 10.78 -7.73 -4.75
CA ILE A 100 10.60 -7.60 -3.30
C ILE A 100 9.69 -8.70 -2.78
N GLY A 101 8.56 -8.92 -3.45
CA GLY A 101 7.64 -10.01 -3.14
C GLY A 101 8.34 -11.36 -3.16
N ALA A 102 9.11 -11.67 -4.20
CA ALA A 102 9.89 -12.89 -4.29
C ALA A 102 10.94 -13.02 -3.18
N SER A 103 11.59 -11.92 -2.81
CA SER A 103 12.55 -11.90 -1.70
C SER A 103 11.88 -12.19 -0.35
N ILE A 104 10.70 -11.61 -0.10
CA ILE A 104 9.87 -11.94 1.07
C ILE A 104 9.29 -13.35 0.97
N GLY A 105 9.16 -13.89 -0.24
CA GLY A 105 8.66 -15.22 -0.54
C GLY A 105 9.35 -16.34 0.23
N ILE A 106 10.62 -16.16 0.64
CA ILE A 106 11.33 -17.09 1.54
C ILE A 106 10.59 -17.24 2.88
N PHE A 107 10.19 -16.12 3.47
CA PHE A 107 9.37 -16.10 4.68
C PHE A 107 7.98 -16.65 4.41
N THR A 108 7.40 -16.33 3.26
CA THR A 108 6.09 -16.87 2.85
C THR A 108 6.11 -18.39 2.77
N LYS A 109 7.15 -19.00 2.18
CA LYS A 109 7.33 -20.46 2.12
C LYS A 109 7.43 -21.04 3.53
N TYR A 110 8.26 -20.45 4.39
CA TYR A 110 8.40 -20.85 5.78
C TYR A 110 7.08 -20.79 6.57
N PHE A 111 6.35 -19.67 6.45
CA PHE A 111 5.04 -19.53 7.11
C PHE A 111 3.99 -20.46 6.51
N PHE A 112 4.06 -20.80 5.23
CA PHE A 112 3.12 -21.71 4.58
C PHE A 112 3.28 -23.15 5.09
N GLU A 113 4.50 -23.55 5.43
CA GLU A 113 4.77 -24.85 6.08
C GLU A 113 4.23 -24.90 7.52
N ILE A 114 4.16 -23.76 8.22
CA ILE A 114 3.60 -23.65 9.57
C ILE A 114 2.07 -23.58 9.54
N ASP A 115 1.53 -22.61 8.81
CA ASP A 115 0.10 -22.32 8.74
C ASP A 115 -0.25 -21.66 7.40
N GLN A 116 -0.91 -22.43 6.53
CA GLN A 116 -1.31 -22.00 5.20
C GLN A 116 -2.37 -20.88 5.24
N VAL A 117 -3.27 -20.93 6.23
CA VAL A 117 -4.37 -19.97 6.38
C VAL A 117 -3.79 -18.59 6.72
N LEU A 118 -2.81 -18.55 7.61
CA LEU A 118 -2.13 -17.32 8.00
C LEU A 118 -1.47 -16.61 6.80
N VAL A 119 -0.82 -17.36 5.91
CA VAL A 119 -0.17 -16.80 4.71
C VAL A 119 -1.19 -16.20 3.74
N VAL A 120 -2.30 -16.89 3.49
CA VAL A 120 -3.37 -16.38 2.64
C VAL A 120 -3.98 -15.11 3.24
N CYS A 121 -4.22 -15.10 4.55
CA CYS A 121 -4.73 -13.93 5.28
C CYS A 121 -3.74 -12.75 5.30
N LEU A 122 -2.44 -12.99 5.15
CA LEU A 122 -1.43 -11.94 5.08
C LEU A 122 -1.36 -11.28 3.69
N LEU A 123 -1.39 -12.08 2.61
CA LEU A 123 -1.14 -11.59 1.25
C LEU A 123 -2.40 -11.19 0.49
N ALA A 124 -3.51 -11.91 0.68
CA ALA A 124 -4.72 -11.71 -0.10
C ALA A 124 -5.46 -10.41 0.26
N PRO A 125 -5.73 -10.09 1.55
CA PRO A 125 -6.52 -8.91 1.89
C PRO A 125 -5.93 -7.57 1.42
N PRO A 126 -4.61 -7.30 1.53
CA PRO A 126 -4.01 -6.09 0.97
C PRO A 126 -4.14 -6.01 -0.56
N THR A 127 -3.90 -7.12 -1.26
CA THR A 127 -3.96 -7.17 -2.73
C THR A 127 -5.38 -6.92 -3.23
N LEU A 128 -6.35 -7.63 -2.66
CA LEU A 128 -7.75 -7.50 -3.01
C LEU A 128 -8.34 -6.16 -2.54
N GLY A 129 -7.90 -5.63 -1.40
CA GLY A 129 -8.40 -4.37 -0.85
C GLY A 129 -8.04 -3.17 -1.70
N ILE A 130 -6.79 -3.11 -2.18
CA ILE A 130 -6.38 -2.06 -3.13
C ILE A 130 -7.09 -2.23 -4.47
N GLY A 131 -7.23 -3.46 -4.96
CA GLY A 131 -8.01 -3.76 -6.16
C GLY A 131 -9.48 -3.31 -6.05
N PHE A 132 -10.10 -3.55 -4.89
CA PHE A 132 -11.46 -3.12 -4.58
C PHE A 132 -11.57 -1.59 -4.54
N ILE A 133 -10.66 -0.90 -3.85
CA ILE A 133 -10.60 0.58 -3.86
C ILE A 133 -10.47 1.12 -5.29
N TRP A 134 -9.64 0.51 -6.12
CA TRP A 134 -9.50 0.93 -7.52
C TRP A 134 -10.82 0.76 -8.28
N SER A 135 -11.46 -0.40 -8.19
CA SER A 135 -12.76 -0.66 -8.85
C SER A 135 -13.83 0.33 -8.39
N GLU A 136 -13.93 0.56 -7.08
CA GLU A 136 -14.86 1.54 -6.50
C GLU A 136 -14.53 2.97 -6.95
N SER A 137 -13.25 3.32 -7.06
CA SER A 137 -12.87 4.63 -7.60
C SER A 137 -13.31 4.85 -9.05
N LEU A 138 -13.57 3.79 -9.83
CA LEU A 138 -14.11 3.92 -11.19
C LEU A 138 -15.60 4.29 -11.20
N LEU A 139 -16.35 3.79 -10.21
CA LEU A 139 -17.78 3.98 -10.08
C LEU A 139 -18.14 5.23 -9.28
N ALA A 140 -17.28 5.57 -8.32
CA ALA A 140 -17.54 6.62 -7.35
C ALA A 140 -17.59 8.01 -7.97
N ARG A 141 -18.59 8.81 -7.58
CA ARG A 141 -18.71 10.23 -7.94
C ARG A 141 -18.01 11.13 -6.92
N ASP A 142 -18.07 10.74 -5.65
CA ASP A 142 -17.54 11.52 -4.53
C ASP A 142 -16.41 10.78 -3.79
N ARG A 143 -15.61 11.56 -3.05
CA ARG A 143 -14.55 11.02 -2.17
C ARG A 143 -15.13 10.11 -1.08
N SER A 144 -16.30 10.47 -0.58
CA SER A 144 -17.01 9.78 0.50
C SER A 144 -17.28 8.31 0.15
N GLU A 145 -17.67 8.02 -1.10
CA GLU A 145 -17.97 6.68 -1.58
C GLU A 145 -16.71 5.79 -1.56
N ILE A 146 -15.57 6.32 -1.99
CA ILE A 146 -14.27 5.61 -1.95
C ILE A 146 -13.87 5.28 -0.51
N TYR A 147 -14.10 6.21 0.44
CA TYR A 147 -13.75 5.99 1.84
C TYR A 147 -14.70 5.03 2.53
N LEU A 148 -15.99 5.09 2.20
CA LEU A 148 -16.98 4.15 2.70
C LEU A 148 -16.70 2.74 2.19
N ALA A 149 -16.30 2.60 0.93
CA ALA A 149 -15.80 1.34 0.37
C ALA A 149 -14.57 0.81 1.12
N CYS A 150 -13.59 1.67 1.39
CA CYS A 150 -12.40 1.32 2.17
C CYS A 150 -12.74 0.85 3.59
N MET A 151 -13.64 1.56 4.27
CA MET A 151 -14.14 1.21 5.60
C MET A 151 -14.91 -0.11 5.57
N PHE A 152 -15.80 -0.29 4.59
CA PHE A 152 -16.60 -1.51 4.43
C PHE A 152 -15.70 -2.72 4.18
N TYR A 153 -14.71 -2.60 3.30
CA TYR A 153 -13.76 -3.68 3.04
C TYR A 153 -12.94 -4.04 4.28
N SER A 154 -12.43 -3.02 5.00
CA SER A 154 -11.67 -3.23 6.24
C SER A 154 -12.52 -3.91 7.32
N TRP A 155 -13.78 -3.48 7.46
CA TRP A 155 -14.75 -4.11 8.35
C TRP A 155 -15.05 -5.55 7.95
N ALA A 156 -15.25 -5.83 6.66
CA ALA A 156 -15.53 -7.16 6.15
C ALA A 156 -14.37 -8.13 6.41
N VAL A 157 -13.11 -7.68 6.23
CA VAL A 157 -11.91 -8.47 6.55
C VAL A 157 -11.77 -8.71 8.06
N MET A 158 -12.03 -7.71 8.89
CA MET A 158 -12.01 -7.87 10.34
C MET A 158 -13.10 -8.85 10.81
N PHE A 159 -14.30 -8.72 10.28
CA PHE A 159 -15.43 -9.58 10.60
C PHE A 159 -15.19 -11.03 10.13
N SER A 160 -14.70 -11.22 8.90
CA SER A 160 -14.37 -12.56 8.40
C SER A 160 -13.27 -13.21 9.22
N THR A 161 -12.25 -12.45 9.63
CA THR A 161 -11.20 -12.93 10.54
C THR A 161 -11.80 -13.33 11.88
N PHE A 162 -12.65 -12.50 12.47
CA PHE A 162 -13.30 -12.79 13.75
C PHE A 162 -14.17 -14.05 13.68
N VAL A 163 -14.95 -14.23 12.62
CA VAL A 163 -15.75 -15.45 12.41
C VAL A 163 -14.84 -16.66 12.24
N ALA A 164 -13.77 -16.54 11.44
CA ALA A 164 -12.78 -17.61 11.24
C ALA A 164 -12.13 -18.02 12.57
N THR A 165 -11.77 -17.06 13.44
CA THR A 165 -11.17 -17.36 14.76
C THR A 165 -12.08 -18.14 15.71
N LYS A 166 -13.39 -18.18 15.46
CA LYS A 166 -14.37 -18.96 16.23
C LYS A 166 -14.63 -20.35 15.65
N SER A 167 -14.02 -20.67 14.51
CA SER A 167 -14.15 -21.99 13.90
C SER A 167 -13.35 -23.02 14.70
N GLU A 168 -13.90 -24.22 14.88
CA GLU A 168 -13.22 -25.36 15.52
C GLU A 168 -11.93 -25.79 14.79
N TYR A 169 -11.73 -25.32 13.54
CA TYR A 169 -10.60 -25.68 12.70
C TYR A 169 -9.35 -24.79 12.92
N ILE A 170 -9.50 -23.64 13.61
CA ILE A 170 -8.39 -22.68 13.80
C ILE A 170 -7.91 -22.75 15.24
N ASP A 171 -6.61 -23.04 15.42
CA ASP A 171 -5.99 -23.00 16.73
C ASP A 171 -5.96 -21.58 17.32
N SER A 172 -5.99 -21.50 18.66
CA SER A 172 -6.01 -20.23 19.39
C SER A 172 -4.81 -19.33 19.05
N GLN A 173 -3.64 -19.92 18.81
CA GLN A 173 -2.44 -19.16 18.45
C GLN A 173 -2.56 -18.55 17.04
N THR A 174 -3.03 -19.31 16.06
CA THR A 174 -3.28 -18.83 14.70
C THR A 174 -4.32 -17.72 14.69
N ALA A 175 -5.41 -17.90 15.44
CA ALA A 175 -6.45 -16.89 15.61
C ALA A 175 -5.90 -15.54 16.10
N HIS A 176 -4.99 -15.56 17.09
CA HIS A 176 -4.35 -14.35 17.61
C HIS A 176 -3.49 -13.65 16.55
N TRP A 177 -2.73 -14.41 15.75
CA TRP A 177 -1.94 -13.84 14.65
C TRP A 177 -2.80 -13.26 13.54
N MET A 178 -3.87 -13.95 13.14
CA MET A 178 -4.81 -13.44 12.15
C MET A 178 -5.43 -12.11 12.60
N LEU A 179 -5.83 -12.01 13.88
CA LEU A 179 -6.38 -10.76 14.43
C LEU A 179 -5.36 -9.61 14.38
N LYS A 180 -4.08 -9.87 14.71
CA LYS A 180 -3.01 -8.87 14.57
C LYS A 180 -2.83 -8.44 13.11
N VAL A 181 -2.82 -9.38 12.17
CA VAL A 181 -2.69 -9.10 10.73
C VAL A 181 -3.84 -8.21 10.27
N SER A 182 -5.08 -8.51 10.69
CA SER A 182 -6.26 -7.74 10.30
C SER A 182 -6.28 -6.32 10.90
N ILE A 183 -5.76 -6.12 12.13
CA ILE A 183 -5.55 -4.78 12.70
C ILE A 183 -4.53 -3.98 11.89
N VAL A 184 -3.38 -4.59 11.56
CA VAL A 184 -2.34 -3.94 10.74
C VAL A 184 -2.89 -3.58 9.36
N PHE A 185 -3.68 -4.47 8.77
CA PHE A 185 -4.37 -4.20 7.50
C PHE A 185 -5.35 -3.03 7.61
N ALA A 186 -6.17 -2.95 8.66
CA ALA A 186 -7.08 -1.83 8.88
C ALA A 186 -6.32 -0.48 9.00
N LEU A 187 -5.17 -0.47 9.70
CA LEU A 187 -4.31 0.71 9.78
C LEU A 187 -3.71 1.08 8.42
N PHE A 188 -3.31 0.10 7.62
CA PHE A 188 -2.83 0.31 6.26
C PHE A 188 -3.91 0.95 5.37
N MET A 189 -5.13 0.46 5.44
CA MET A 189 -6.27 1.01 4.69
C MET A 189 -6.59 2.45 5.14
N GLY A 190 -6.56 2.71 6.45
CA GLY A 190 -6.66 4.06 6.99
C GLY A 190 -5.58 5.00 6.47
N TYR A 191 -4.33 4.52 6.35
CA TYR A 191 -3.28 5.30 5.71
C TYR A 191 -3.55 5.58 4.23
N VAL A 192 -4.02 4.58 3.47
CA VAL A 192 -4.37 4.79 2.06
C VAL A 192 -5.39 5.91 1.93
N VAL A 193 -6.39 5.98 2.81
CA VAL A 193 -7.37 7.09 2.84
C VAL A 193 -6.70 8.44 3.10
N VAL A 194 -5.88 8.54 4.16
CA VAL A 194 -5.16 9.79 4.50
C VAL A 194 -4.24 10.22 3.36
N TYR A 195 -3.54 9.28 2.75
CA TYR A 195 -2.61 9.57 1.66
C TYR A 195 -3.33 9.92 0.35
N SER A 196 -4.51 9.35 0.11
CA SER A 196 -5.36 9.75 -1.01
C SER A 196 -5.82 11.18 -0.86
N GLN A 197 -6.19 11.59 0.35
CA GLN A 197 -6.43 12.99 0.65
C GLN A 197 -5.17 13.82 0.30
N GLU A 198 -3.99 13.42 0.77
CA GLU A 198 -2.70 14.08 0.44
C GLU A 198 -2.53 14.32 -1.07
N ILE A 199 -2.73 13.27 -1.87
CA ILE A 199 -2.67 13.33 -3.34
C ILE A 199 -3.67 14.34 -3.88
N LEU A 200 -4.90 14.38 -3.38
CA LEU A 200 -5.94 15.28 -3.86
C LEU A 200 -5.68 16.75 -3.55
N TYR A 201 -5.01 17.06 -2.44
CA TYR A 201 -4.57 18.42 -2.17
C TYR A 201 -3.43 18.83 -3.10
N ASP A 202 -2.42 17.98 -3.26
CA ASP A 202 -1.28 18.30 -4.13
C ASP A 202 -1.72 18.48 -5.59
N ALA A 203 -2.74 17.74 -6.02
CA ALA A 203 -3.29 17.81 -7.37
C ALA A 203 -3.90 19.19 -7.69
N ARG A 204 -4.23 19.99 -6.67
CA ARG A 204 -4.71 21.37 -6.84
C ARG A 204 -3.59 22.31 -7.29
N PHE A 205 -2.33 21.96 -7.01
CA PHE A 205 -1.17 22.83 -7.22
C PHE A 205 -0.31 22.43 -8.42
N GLY A 206 -0.60 21.32 -9.10
CA GLY A 206 0.11 20.92 -10.32
C GLY A 206 -0.01 19.44 -10.67
N GLU A 207 0.78 19.02 -11.66
CA GLU A 207 0.86 17.62 -12.09
C GLU A 207 1.48 16.72 -11.02
N ILE A 208 0.85 15.56 -10.82
CA ILE A 208 1.33 14.56 -9.86
C ILE A 208 2.11 13.48 -10.59
N ASN A 209 3.33 13.23 -10.10
CA ASN A 209 4.07 12.03 -10.48
C ASN A 209 3.47 10.80 -9.79
N PHE A 210 2.46 10.20 -10.44
CA PHE A 210 1.72 9.07 -9.87
C PHE A 210 2.61 7.87 -9.55
N VAL A 211 3.66 7.58 -10.35
CA VAL A 211 4.58 6.47 -10.07
C VAL A 211 5.31 6.68 -8.75
N ASN A 212 5.77 7.91 -8.49
CA ASN A 212 6.42 8.24 -7.23
C ASN A 212 5.44 8.18 -6.04
N ARG A 213 4.17 8.57 -6.26
CA ARG A 213 3.12 8.44 -5.24
C ARG A 213 2.79 6.99 -4.93
N THR A 214 2.65 6.14 -5.95
CA THR A 214 2.47 4.70 -5.77
C THR A 214 3.64 4.06 -5.03
N LEU A 215 4.88 4.38 -5.43
CA LEU A 215 6.09 3.93 -4.74
C LEU A 215 6.05 4.32 -3.26
N THR A 216 5.65 5.56 -2.97
CA THR A 216 5.55 6.07 -1.61
C THR A 216 4.53 5.28 -0.79
N VAL A 217 3.33 4.99 -1.34
CA VAL A 217 2.33 4.16 -0.65
C VAL A 217 2.83 2.74 -0.42
N PHE A 218 3.44 2.14 -1.44
CA PHE A 218 3.95 0.78 -1.39
C PHE A 218 5.02 0.58 -0.30
N PHE A 219 5.89 1.57 -0.06
CA PHE A 219 6.98 1.47 0.92
C PHE A 219 6.69 2.08 2.29
N ARG A 220 5.63 2.89 2.48
CA ARG A 220 5.45 3.69 3.72
C ARG A 220 4.75 3.01 4.90
N LEU A 221 4.38 1.73 4.81
CA LEU A 221 3.87 0.95 5.95
C LEU A 221 4.66 1.14 7.27
N PRO A 222 6.01 1.18 7.28
CA PRO A 222 6.79 1.46 8.50
C PRO A 222 6.66 2.89 9.01
N GLY A 223 6.49 3.87 8.12
CA GLY A 223 6.43 5.30 8.47
C GLY A 223 5.16 5.69 9.22
N ILE A 224 4.03 5.07 8.90
CA ILE A 224 2.75 5.29 9.60
C ILE A 224 2.78 4.68 10.99
N VAL A 225 3.34 3.47 11.12
CA VAL A 225 3.54 2.83 12.43
C VAL A 225 4.43 3.70 13.32
N VAL A 226 5.51 4.28 12.78
CA VAL A 226 6.38 5.21 13.51
C VAL A 226 5.67 6.53 13.86
N HIS A 227 4.84 7.08 12.97
CA HIS A 227 4.11 8.32 13.24
C HIS A 227 2.94 8.13 14.23
N ALA A 228 2.19 7.04 14.10
CA ALA A 228 1.13 6.65 15.03
C ALA A 228 1.71 6.29 16.41
N ALA A 229 2.82 5.55 16.47
CA ALA A 229 3.54 5.28 17.71
C ALA A 229 4.04 6.57 18.38
N ARG A 230 4.54 7.53 17.60
CA ARG A 230 4.96 8.84 18.12
C ARG A 230 3.80 9.62 18.72
N LEU A 231 2.65 9.66 18.06
CA LEU A 231 1.44 10.34 18.56
C LEU A 231 0.90 9.72 19.84
N CYS A 232 0.89 8.39 19.95
CA CYS A 232 0.46 7.67 21.16
C CYS A 232 1.46 7.75 22.32
N LEU A 233 2.74 8.05 22.08
CA LEU A 233 3.75 8.23 23.13
C LEU A 233 3.85 9.68 23.64
N THR A 234 3.18 10.62 22.97
CA THR A 234 3.07 12.02 23.38
C THR A 234 1.70 12.40 23.95
N ALA A 235 0.80 11.43 24.11
CA ALA A 235 -0.47 11.54 24.82
C ALA A 235 -0.40 10.73 26.12
#